data_AF-A0AAW9A9T0-F1
#
_entry.id   AF-A0AAW9A9T0-F1
#
_cell.length_a   1.000
_cell.length_b   1.000
_cell.length_c   1.000
_cell.angle_alpha   90.00
_cell.angle_beta   90.00
_cell.angle_gamma   90.00
#
_symmetry.space_group_name_H-M   'P 1'
#
loop_
_entity.id
_entity.type
_entity.pdbx_description
1 polymer ?
#
loop_
_entity_poly.entity_id
_entity_poly.type
_entity_poly.pdbx_seq_one_letter_code
_entity_poly.pdbx_strand_id
1 'polypeptide(L)'
;MRDLTIAIVLRIMLIVAFCLLMFSVLHNTGANHNSSHLYFQAFVLLSLLLIYFHQRKHIKKNGGRIAFYGHLIPEFNPKDEREQQISGDAYKIAFSTMLVISVVVISSVAFFQIFDGILQPLFIFLSIGFIPISGLLAYFFSYRHHYKK
;
A
#
# COMPACT_ATOMS: atom_id res chain seq x y z
N MET A 1 -5.71 8.18 -13.93
CA MET A 1 -6.33 8.05 -12.57
C MET A 1 -6.79 6.63 -12.21
N ARG A 2 -7.47 5.90 -13.10
CA ARG A 2 -7.99 4.54 -12.83
C ARG A 2 -6.92 3.57 -12.34
N ASP A 3 -5.72 3.62 -12.91
CA ASP A 3 -4.61 2.75 -12.54
C ASP A 3 -4.11 2.97 -11.11
N LEU A 4 -4.08 4.23 -10.64
CA LEU A 4 -3.69 4.57 -9.27
C LEU A 4 -4.73 4.02 -8.28
N THR A 5 -6.02 4.13 -8.59
CA THR A 5 -7.10 3.53 -7.79
C THR A 5 -6.97 2.00 -7.71
N ILE A 6 -6.71 1.33 -8.84
CA ILE A 6 -6.49 -0.12 -8.88
C ILE A 6 -5.28 -0.50 -8.02
N ALA A 7 -4.17 0.24 -8.12
CA ALA A 7 -2.98 -0.01 -7.33
C ALA A 7 -3.22 0.16 -5.81
N ILE A 8 -4.00 1.17 -5.40
CA ILE A 8 -4.40 1.36 -4.00
C ILE A 8 -5.22 0.18 -3.51
N VAL A 9 -6.25 -0.22 -4.26
CA VAL A 9 -7.13 -1.35 -3.89
C VAL A 9 -6.34 -2.66 -3.78
N LEU A 10 -5.45 -2.94 -4.74
CA LEU A 10 -4.61 -4.14 -4.73
C LEU A 10 -3.68 -4.17 -3.52
N ARG A 11 -3.10 -3.03 -3.12
CA ARG A 11 -2.23 -2.93 -1.94
C ARG A 11 -3.02 -3.11 -0.64
N ILE A 12 -4.23 -2.55 -0.55
CA ILE A 12 -5.13 -2.78 0.60
C ILE A 12 -5.45 -4.27 0.72
N MET A 13 -5.87 -4.91 -0.38
CA MET A 13 -6.18 -6.35 -0.39
C MET A 13 -4.96 -7.20 0.01
N LEU A 14 -3.77 -6.87 -0.49
CA LEU A 14 -2.54 -7.58 -0.16
C LEU A 14 -2.20 -7.47 1.33
N ILE A 15 -2.31 -6.27 1.92
CA ILE A 15 -2.07 -6.03 3.34
C ILE A 15 -3.08 -6.81 4.18
N VAL A 16 -4.36 -6.78 3.83
CA VAL A 16 -5.38 -7.54 4.54
C VAL A 16 -5.10 -9.04 4.48
N ALA A 17 -4.76 -9.58 3.30
CA ALA A 17 -4.39 -10.99 3.14
C ALA A 17 -3.17 -11.37 3.99
N PHE A 18 -2.14 -10.51 4.03
CA PHE A 18 -0.98 -10.70 4.89
C PHE A 18 -1.35 -10.70 6.38
N CYS A 19 -2.18 -9.75 6.83
CA CYS A 19 -2.60 -9.66 8.22
C CYS A 19 -3.39 -10.91 8.66
N LEU A 20 -4.29 -11.41 7.82
CA LEU A 20 -5.06 -12.62 8.08
C LEU A 20 -4.17 -13.87 8.12
N LEU A 21 -3.19 -13.97 7.21
CA LEU A 21 -2.21 -15.04 7.22
C LEU A 21 -1.42 -15.03 8.54
N MET A 22 -0.84 -13.89 8.91
CA MET A 22 -0.03 -13.78 10.13
C MET A 22 -0.86 -14.05 11.39
N PHE A 23 -2.08 -13.53 11.45
CA PHE A 23 -3.01 -13.82 12.53
C PHE A 23 -3.30 -15.33 12.65
N SER A 24 -3.55 -16.01 11.52
CA SER A 24 -3.77 -17.46 11.50
C SER A 24 -2.53 -18.24 11.94
N VAL A 25 -1.33 -17.78 11.60
CA VAL A 25 -0.07 -18.43 12.02
C VAL A 25 0.16 -18.27 13.51
N LEU A 26 -0.04 -17.07 14.06
CA LEU A 26 0.15 -16.78 15.49
C LEU A 26 -0.89 -17.48 16.37
N HIS A 27 -2.12 -17.69 15.87
CA HIS A 27 -3.19 -18.31 16.64
C HIS A 27 -3.26 -19.84 16.52
N ASN A 28 -2.30 -20.49 15.83
CA ASN A 28 -2.33 -21.92 15.59
C ASN A 28 -2.06 -22.78 16.84
N THR A 29 -3.15 -23.17 17.51
CA THR A 29 -3.29 -24.45 18.21
C THR A 29 -4.31 -25.32 17.42
N GLY A 30 -3.81 -26.15 16.52
CA GLY A 30 -4.47 -27.39 16.05
C GLY A 30 -5.65 -27.36 15.06
N ALA A 31 -6.48 -26.31 14.98
CA ALA A 31 -7.79 -26.45 14.31
C ALA A 31 -7.93 -25.89 12.87
N ASN A 32 -6.99 -25.08 12.35
CA ASN A 32 -7.24 -24.25 11.14
C ASN A 32 -6.14 -24.28 10.06
N HIS A 33 -5.51 -25.43 9.83
CA HIS A 33 -4.51 -25.58 8.75
C HIS A 33 -5.05 -25.15 7.37
N ASN A 34 -6.28 -25.53 7.02
CA ASN A 34 -6.88 -25.19 5.72
C ASN A 34 -7.02 -23.68 5.49
N SER A 35 -7.44 -22.92 6.51
CA SER A 35 -7.59 -21.47 6.42
C SER A 35 -6.26 -20.76 6.21
N SER A 36 -5.20 -21.21 6.90
CA SER A 36 -3.86 -20.65 6.76
C SER A 36 -3.29 -20.85 5.34
N HIS A 37 -3.54 -22.03 4.73
CA HIS A 37 -3.15 -22.31 3.35
C HIS A 37 -3.91 -21.43 2.35
N LEU A 38 -5.21 -21.20 2.56
CA LEU A 38 -6.01 -20.31 1.72
C LEU A 38 -5.51 -18.86 1.77
N TYR A 39 -5.21 -18.33 2.98
CA TYR A 39 -4.67 -16.97 3.11
C TYR A 39 -3.28 -16.84 2.48
N PHE A 40 -2.45 -17.87 2.60
CA PHE A 40 -1.14 -17.91 1.94
C PHE A 40 -1.27 -17.88 0.42
N GLN A 41 -2.14 -18.74 -0.15
CA GLN A 41 -2.41 -18.75 -1.59
C GLN A 41 -2.95 -17.41 -2.07
N ALA A 42 -3.90 -16.81 -1.35
CA ALA A 42 -4.44 -15.50 -1.67
C ALA A 42 -3.35 -14.41 -1.64
N PHE A 43 -2.49 -14.41 -0.63
CA PHE A 43 -1.37 -13.48 -0.51
C PHE A 43 -0.37 -13.62 -1.67
N VAL A 44 0.01 -14.86 -2.03
CA VAL A 44 0.91 -15.14 -3.14
C VAL A 44 0.29 -14.69 -4.47
N LEU A 45 -0.97 -15.04 -4.73
CA LEU A 45 -1.67 -14.64 -5.95
C LEU A 45 -1.80 -13.11 -6.08
N LEU A 46 -2.18 -12.42 -4.99
CA LEU A 46 -2.23 -10.96 -4.96
C LEU A 46 -0.86 -10.34 -5.19
N SER A 47 0.20 -10.90 -4.60
CA SER A 47 1.58 -10.44 -4.80
C SER A 47 2.00 -10.57 -6.26
N LEU A 48 1.77 -11.74 -6.86
CA LEU A 48 2.07 -12.00 -8.27
C LEU A 48 1.27 -11.07 -9.20
N LEU A 49 -0.01 -10.86 -8.92
CA LEU A 49 -0.85 -9.95 -9.69
C LEU A 49 -0.35 -8.50 -9.58
N LEU A 50 0.08 -8.08 -8.38
CA LEU A 50 0.61 -6.75 -8.14
C LEU A 50 1.95 -6.53 -8.86
N ILE A 51 2.85 -7.53 -8.84
CA ILE A 51 4.10 -7.54 -9.61
C ILE A 51 3.82 -7.49 -11.11
N TYR A 52 2.92 -8.35 -11.61
CA TYR A 52 2.53 -8.38 -13.01
C TYR A 52 1.98 -7.03 -13.47
N PHE A 53 1.10 -6.43 -12.66
CA PHE A 53 0.54 -5.11 -12.94
C PHE A 53 1.64 -4.04 -13.03
N HIS A 54 2.61 -4.04 -12.11
CA HIS A 54 3.74 -3.11 -12.16
C HIS A 54 4.64 -3.35 -13.37
N GLN A 55 5.02 -4.60 -13.66
CA GLN A 55 5.88 -4.94 -14.80
C GLN A 55 5.23 -4.57 -16.13
N ARG A 56 3.96 -4.95 -16.35
CA ARG A 56 3.25 -4.65 -17.60
C ARG A 56 3.16 -3.14 -17.86
N LYS A 57 2.99 -2.35 -16.81
CA LYS A 57 2.92 -0.88 -16.92
C LYS A 57 4.30 -0.27 -17.14
N HIS A 58 5.34 -0.78 -16.50
CA HIS A 58 6.72 -0.30 -16.66
C HIS A 58 7.26 -0.57 -18.08
N ILE A 59 7.04 -1.78 -18.59
CA ILE A 59 7.47 -2.18 -19.95
C ILE A 59 6.79 -1.31 -21.02
N LYS A 60 5.50 -1.00 -20.86
CA LYS A 60 4.76 -0.13 -21.78
C LYS A 60 5.24 1.32 -21.78
N LYS A 61 5.76 1.84 -20.65
CA LYS A 61 6.18 3.24 -20.54
C LYS A 61 7.56 3.52 -21.11
N ASN A 62 8.49 2.56 -21.03
CA ASN A 62 9.90 2.83 -21.37
C ASN A 62 10.41 2.16 -22.66
N GLY A 63 9.53 1.57 -23.49
CA GLY A 63 9.96 0.92 -24.73
C GLY A 63 11.06 -0.14 -24.53
N GLY A 64 11.09 -0.80 -23.36
CA GLY A 64 12.10 -1.80 -22.99
C GLY A 64 13.29 -1.32 -22.16
N ARG A 65 13.44 -0.01 -21.86
CA ARG A 65 14.50 0.47 -20.94
C ARG A 65 14.03 0.48 -19.49
N ILE A 66 14.74 -0.19 -18.57
CA ILE A 66 14.35 -0.18 -17.15
C ILE A 66 14.85 1.12 -16.51
N ALA A 67 14.17 2.25 -16.75
CA ALA A 67 14.42 3.48 -16.00
C ALA A 67 13.63 3.43 -14.68
N PHE A 68 14.34 3.43 -13.55
CA PHE A 68 13.79 3.50 -12.19
C PHE A 68 13.26 4.92 -11.89
N TYR A 69 12.20 5.29 -12.61
CA TYR A 69 11.37 6.42 -12.21
C TYR A 69 10.43 5.92 -11.09
N GLY A 70 10.29 6.72 -10.02
CA GLY A 70 9.69 6.36 -8.73
C GLY A 70 8.50 5.40 -8.77
N HIS A 71 8.39 4.58 -7.72
CA HIS A 71 7.59 3.36 -7.68
C HIS A 71 6.07 3.52 -7.92
N LEU A 72 5.54 4.75 -7.99
CA LEU A 72 4.22 5.07 -8.53
C LEU A 72 4.25 6.51 -9.07
N ILE A 73 4.70 6.67 -10.30
CA ILE A 73 4.47 7.91 -11.05
C ILE A 73 3.18 7.67 -11.83
N PRO A 74 2.06 8.36 -11.49
CA PRO A 74 0.85 8.39 -12.31
C PRO A 74 1.11 8.53 -13.80
N GLU A 75 0.04 8.36 -14.58
CA GLU A 75 0.04 8.69 -16.01
C GLU A 75 0.45 10.17 -16.15
N PHE A 76 1.74 10.41 -16.29
CA PHE A 76 2.34 11.73 -16.38
C PHE A 76 3.06 11.79 -17.69
N ASN A 77 2.83 12.88 -18.42
CA ASN A 77 3.68 13.21 -19.53
C ASN A 77 4.95 13.84 -18.94
N PRO A 78 6.13 13.19 -19.03
CA PRO A 78 7.37 13.76 -18.51
C PRO A 78 7.77 15.04 -19.26
N LYS A 79 7.08 15.40 -20.35
CA LYS A 79 7.30 16.65 -21.09
C LYS A 79 6.40 17.81 -20.63
N ASP A 80 5.43 17.55 -19.75
CA ASP A 80 4.52 18.57 -19.24
C ASP A 80 5.02 19.08 -17.87
N GLU A 81 5.56 20.29 -17.85
CA GLU A 81 6.11 20.93 -16.65
C GLU A 81 5.06 21.16 -15.56
N ARG A 82 3.80 21.45 -15.94
CA ARG A 82 2.70 21.67 -14.99
C ARG A 82 2.38 20.37 -14.26
N GLU A 83 2.30 19.27 -14.99
CA GLU A 83 2.03 17.96 -14.41
C GLU A 83 3.16 17.49 -13.46
N GLN A 84 4.42 17.79 -13.81
CA GLN A 84 5.56 17.51 -12.94
C GLN A 84 5.46 18.25 -11.61
N GLN A 85 5.13 19.54 -11.64
CA GLN A 85 5.00 20.35 -10.44
C GLN A 85 3.87 19.84 -9.53
N ILE A 86 2.69 19.58 -10.11
CA ILE A 86 1.54 19.02 -9.39
C ILE A 86 1.90 17.67 -8.73
N SER A 87 2.61 16.80 -9.45
CA SER A 87 3.08 15.51 -8.94
C SER A 87 4.05 15.67 -7.77
N GLY A 88 5.01 16.59 -7.91
CA GLY A 88 6.00 16.87 -6.89
C GLY A 88 5.36 17.37 -5.60
N ASP A 89 4.38 18.27 -5.70
CA ASP A 89 3.68 18.78 -4.53
C ASP A 89 2.75 17.73 -3.90
N ALA A 90 2.09 16.90 -4.72
CA ALA A 90 1.34 15.75 -4.22
C ALA A 90 2.24 14.73 -3.50
N TYR A 91 3.47 14.51 -3.98
CA TYR A 91 4.43 13.62 -3.35
C TYR A 91 4.92 14.15 -2.00
N LYS A 92 5.21 15.45 -1.89
CA LYS A 92 5.58 16.08 -0.61
C LYS A 92 4.47 15.91 0.43
N ILE A 93 3.22 16.13 0.03
CA ILE A 93 2.05 15.95 0.91
C ILE A 93 1.89 14.49 1.32
N ALA A 94 2.03 13.55 0.39
CA ALA A 94 1.96 12.12 0.66
C ALA A 94 3.03 11.67 1.67
N PHE A 95 4.27 12.07 1.44
CA PHE A 95 5.39 11.75 2.32
C PHE A 95 5.22 12.36 3.72
N SER A 96 4.83 13.64 3.80
CA SER A 96 4.52 14.29 5.07
C SER A 96 3.40 13.57 5.83
N THR A 97 2.34 13.17 5.11
CA THR A 97 1.22 12.41 5.71
C THR A 97 1.69 11.07 6.25
N MET A 98 2.52 10.32 5.50
CA MET A 98 3.08 9.06 5.97
C MET A 98 3.90 9.23 7.25
N LEU A 99 4.72 10.29 7.34
CA LEU A 99 5.50 10.56 8.54
C LEU A 99 4.59 10.84 9.75
N VAL A 100 3.60 11.72 9.61
CA VAL A 100 2.67 12.04 10.70
C VAL A 100 1.88 10.80 11.13
N ILE A 101 1.32 10.05 10.18
CA ILE A 101 0.58 8.83 10.46
C ILE A 101 1.47 7.76 11.08
N SER A 102 2.74 7.65 10.67
CA SER A 102 3.66 6.68 11.27
C SER A 102 3.86 6.92 12.76
N VAL A 103 3.97 8.17 13.20
CA VAL A 103 4.07 8.52 14.63
C VAL A 103 2.80 8.09 15.37
N VAL A 104 1.62 8.43 14.83
CA VAL A 104 0.33 8.05 15.43
C VAL A 104 0.19 6.54 15.53
N VAL A 105 0.56 5.80 14.47
CA VAL A 105 0.53 4.34 14.42
C VAL A 105 1.46 3.73 15.46
N ILE A 106 2.70 4.22 15.56
CA ILE A 106 3.68 3.71 16.54
C ILE A 106 3.17 3.93 17.96
N SER A 107 2.66 5.13 18.27
CA SER A 107 2.06 5.42 19.59
C SER A 107 0.84 4.54 19.87
N SER A 108 -0.02 4.33 18.87
CA SER A 108 -1.23 3.49 19.02
C SER A 108 -0.86 2.03 19.23
N VAL A 109 0.14 1.50 18.51
CA VAL A 109 0.65 0.14 18.69
C VAL A 109 1.27 -0.04 20.08
N ALA A 110 2.09 0.91 20.53
CA ALA A 110 2.69 0.87 21.86
C ALA A 110 1.62 0.89 22.98
N PHE A 111 0.57 1.70 22.82
CA PHE A 111 -0.56 1.71 23.75
C PHE A 111 -1.34 0.38 23.72
N PHE A 112 -1.61 -0.16 22.53
CA PHE A 112 -2.36 -1.40 22.39
C PHE A 112 -1.58 -2.65 22.87
N GLN A 113 -0.26 -2.56 22.96
CA GLN A 113 0.57 -3.60 23.56
C GLN A 113 0.30 -3.82 25.07
N ILE A 114 -0.32 -2.83 25.74
CA ILE A 114 -0.70 -2.93 27.16
C ILE A 114 -1.87 -3.89 27.37
N PHE A 115 -2.69 -4.13 26.33
CA PHE A 115 -3.87 -4.97 26.42
C PHE A 115 -3.61 -6.36 25.85
N ASP A 116 -3.80 -7.39 26.67
CA ASP A 116 -3.74 -8.78 26.22
C ASP A 116 -5.01 -9.15 25.45
N GLY A 117 -4.87 -9.75 24.28
CA GLY A 117 -6.00 -10.21 23.50
C GLY A 117 -5.61 -10.91 22.20
N ILE A 118 -6.43 -11.88 21.78
CA ILE A 118 -6.22 -12.66 20.55
C ILE A 118 -6.11 -11.74 19.32
N LEU A 119 -6.84 -10.61 19.31
CA LEU A 119 -6.85 -9.65 18.19
C LEU A 119 -5.63 -8.71 18.16
N GLN A 120 -4.79 -8.72 19.18
CA GLN A 120 -3.65 -7.81 19.30
C GLN A 120 -2.66 -7.93 18.13
N PRO A 121 -2.23 -9.13 17.68
CA PRO A 121 -1.33 -9.24 16.53
C PRO A 121 -1.98 -8.73 15.24
N LEU A 122 -3.27 -8.99 15.05
CA LEU A 122 -4.02 -8.50 13.89
C LEU A 122 -4.03 -6.96 13.84
N PHE A 123 -4.27 -6.32 14.98
CA PHE A 123 -4.24 -4.86 15.10
C PHE A 123 -2.86 -4.30 14.75
N ILE A 124 -1.78 -4.91 15.24
CA ILE A 124 -0.41 -4.47 14.96
C ILE A 124 -0.11 -4.53 13.47
N PHE A 125 -0.40 -5.66 12.81
CA PHE A 125 -0.13 -5.81 11.37
C PHE A 125 -0.96 -4.84 10.52
N LEU A 126 -2.25 -4.66 10.84
CA LEU A 126 -3.10 -3.71 10.13
C LEU A 126 -2.62 -2.27 10.30
N SER A 127 -2.20 -1.91 11.52
CA SER A 127 -1.71 -0.57 11.83
C SER A 127 -0.43 -0.24 11.05
N ILE A 128 0.53 -1.18 10.98
CA ILE A 128 1.75 -0.99 10.19
C ILE A 128 1.42 -0.88 8.68
N GLY A 129 0.52 -1.73 8.19
CA GLY A 129 0.06 -1.69 6.80
C GLY A 129 -0.67 -0.40 6.43
N PHE A 130 -1.28 0.29 7.41
CA PHE A 130 -1.98 1.55 7.18
C PHE A 130 -1.05 2.69 6.75
N ILE A 131 0.23 2.66 7.15
CA ILE A 131 1.21 3.71 6.84
C ILE A 131 1.35 3.92 5.32
N PRO A 132 1.74 2.91 4.51
CA PRO A 132 1.86 3.09 3.05
C PRO A 132 0.51 3.39 2.37
N ILE A 133 -0.62 2.93 2.91
CA ILE A 133 -1.95 3.21 2.35
C ILE A 133 -2.30 4.69 2.53
N SER A 134 -2.07 5.25 3.72
CA SER A 134 -2.36 6.66 4.00
C SER A 134 -1.55 7.59 3.09
N GLY A 135 -0.29 7.27 2.80
CA GLY A 135 0.52 7.99 1.81
C GLY A 135 -0.06 7.97 0.41
N LEU A 136 -0.50 6.81 -0.08
CA LEU A 136 -1.11 6.70 -1.40
C LEU A 136 -2.45 7.44 -1.49
N LEU A 137 -3.25 7.40 -0.42
CA LEU A 137 -4.50 8.16 -0.35
C LEU A 137 -4.23 9.67 -0.36
N ALA A 138 -3.29 10.14 0.47
CA ALA A 138 -2.89 11.54 0.50
C ALA A 138 -2.36 12.01 -0.86
N TYR A 139 -1.56 11.18 -1.52
CA TYR A 139 -1.11 11.42 -2.88
C TYR A 139 -2.30 11.57 -3.84
N PHE A 140 -3.23 10.61 -3.83
CA PHE A 140 -4.40 10.60 -4.71
C PHE A 140 -5.28 11.84 -4.52
N PHE A 141 -5.57 12.20 -3.26
CA PHE A 141 -6.39 13.37 -2.95
C PHE A 141 -5.69 14.68 -3.33
N SER A 142 -4.40 14.82 -2.98
CA SER A 142 -3.64 16.02 -3.32
C SER A 142 -3.52 16.19 -4.83
N TYR A 143 -3.19 15.11 -5.55
CA TYR A 143 -3.12 15.12 -7.00
C TYR A 143 -4.45 15.54 -7.63
N ARG A 144 -5.57 14.95 -7.18
CA ARG A 144 -6.91 15.30 -7.68
C ARG A 144 -7.28 16.74 -7.42
N HIS A 145 -6.88 17.29 -6.27
CA HIS A 145 -7.16 18.67 -5.88
C HIS A 145 -6.40 19.66 -6.76
N HIS A 146 -5.10 19.43 -6.94
CA HIS A 146 -4.25 20.31 -7.75
C HIS A 146 -4.54 20.19 -9.26
N TYR A 147 -4.97 19.03 -9.74
CA TYR A 147 -5.34 18.84 -11.14
C TYR A 147 -6.65 19.53 -11.52
N LYS A 148 -7.56 19.73 -10.56
CA LYS A 148 -8.85 20.41 -10.75
C LYS A 148 -8.78 21.93 -10.59
N LYS A 149 -7.66 22.45 -10.07
CA LYS A 149 -7.38 23.89 -10.01
C LYS A 149 -6.68 24.34 -11.28
#